data_AF-A0A4S2M774-F1
#
_entry.id   AF-A0A4S2M774-F1
#
_cell.length_a   1.000
_cell.length_b   1.000
_cell.length_c   1.000
_cell.angle_alpha   90.00
_cell.angle_beta   90.00
_cell.angle_gamma   90.00
#
_symmetry.space_group_name_H-M   'P 1'
#
loop_
_entity.id
_entity.type
_entity.pdbx_description
1 polymer ?
#
loop_
_entity_poly.entity_id
_entity_poly.type
_entity_poly.pdbx_seq_one_letter_code
_entity_poly.pdbx_strand_id
1 'polypeptide(L)'
;MVLVANKIDLKDSSPVCYTEAGQEYARQLKISYVETSAKTQQNVDFVFAKVAREIRQRQLAHVQRPKAVTARKPRRRCTIL
;
A
#
# COMPACT_ATOMS: atom_id res chain seq x y z
N MET A 1 0.89 -0.18 1.47
CA MET A 1 2.04 0.73 1.68
C MET A 1 3.09 -0.09 2.41
N VAL A 2 4.35 0.03 2.00
CA VAL A 2 5.44 -0.81 2.49
C VAL A 2 6.66 0.06 2.78
N LEU A 3 7.31 -0.16 3.91
CA LEU A 3 8.61 0.37 4.27
C LEU A 3 9.68 -0.59 3.77
N VAL A 4 10.64 -0.06 3.01
CA VAL A 4 11.71 -0.85 2.41
C VAL A 4 13.04 -0.37 2.96
N ALA A 5 13.76 -1.25 3.64
CA ALA A 5 15.15 -1.01 3.99
C ALA A 5 16.02 -1.50 2.82
N ASN A 6 16.77 -0.59 2.20
CA ASN A 6 17.67 -0.91 1.10
C ASN A 6 19.12 -0.99 1.60
N LYS A 7 19.99 -1.63 0.81
CA LYS A 7 21.43 -1.76 1.06
C LYS A 7 21.81 -2.69 2.22
N ILE A 8 21.04 -3.76 2.42
CA ILE A 8 21.37 -4.77 3.44
C ILE A 8 22.66 -5.56 3.17
N ASP A 9 23.25 -5.41 1.99
CA ASP A 9 24.55 -5.99 1.65
C ASP A 9 25.71 -5.38 2.45
N LEU A 10 25.55 -4.18 3.02
CA LEU A 10 26.54 -3.55 3.90
C LEU A 10 26.45 -4.07 5.34
N LYS A 11 26.39 -5.40 5.53
CA LYS A 11 26.33 -6.04 6.85
C LYS A 11 27.50 -5.68 7.77
N ASP A 12 28.65 -5.32 7.21
CA ASP A 12 29.82 -4.90 7.99
C ASP A 12 29.70 -3.47 8.58
N SER A 13 28.69 -2.69 8.18
CA SER A 13 28.54 -1.29 8.61
C SER A 13 27.15 -0.94 9.17
N SER A 14 26.15 -1.82 9.00
CA SER A 14 24.82 -1.63 9.58
C SER A 14 24.70 -2.37 10.92
N PRO A 15 24.64 -1.68 12.07
CA PRO A 15 24.28 -2.30 13.33
C PRO A 15 22.90 -2.95 13.24
N VAL A 16 22.81 -4.16 13.79
CA VAL A 16 21.58 -4.97 13.97
C VAL A 16 20.39 -4.14 14.52
N CYS A 17 20.70 -3.05 15.24
CA CYS A 17 19.79 -1.99 15.68
C CYS A 17 18.81 -1.47 14.59
N TYR A 18 19.23 -1.34 13.34
CA TYR A 18 18.37 -0.75 12.30
C TYR A 18 17.23 -1.66 11.84
N THR A 19 17.39 -2.98 11.95
CA THR A 19 16.34 -3.94 11.60
C THR A 19 15.19 -3.86 12.61
N GLU A 20 15.50 -3.89 13.90
CA GLU A 20 14.48 -3.82 14.96
C GLU A 20 13.78 -2.46 14.97
N ALA A 21 14.54 -1.36 14.90
CA ALA A 21 13.98 -0.01 14.84
C ALA A 21 13.10 0.19 13.59
N GLY A 22 13.53 -0.33 12.43
CA GLY A 22 12.75 -0.28 11.20
C GLY A 22 11.45 -1.07 11.29
N GLN A 23 11.49 -2.23 11.93
CA GLN A 23 10.31 -3.07 12.13
C GLN A 23 9.33 -2.46 13.14
N GLU A 24 9.82 -1.85 14.22
CA GLU A 24 8.99 -1.10 15.17
C GLU A 24 8.32 0.10 14.51
N TYR A 25 9.07 0.88 13.73
CA TYR A 25 8.53 2.02 13.01
C TYR A 25 7.45 1.62 12.00
N ALA A 26 7.67 0.52 11.27
CA ALA A 26 6.65 -0.04 10.38
C ALA A 26 5.39 -0.50 11.14
N ARG A 27 5.56 -1.09 12.33
CA ARG A 27 4.45 -1.49 13.21
C ARG A 27 3.65 -0.29 13.68
N GLN A 28 4.30 0.81 14.06
CA GLN A 28 3.64 2.07 14.45
C GLN A 28 2.80 2.64 13.30
N LEU A 29 3.35 2.62 12.08
CA LEU A 29 2.67 3.09 10.88
C LEU A 29 1.67 2.08 10.29
N LYS A 30 1.56 0.87 10.86
CA LYS A 30 0.73 -0.24 10.35
C LYS A 30 1.03 -0.59 8.89
N ILE A 31 2.30 -0.49 8.50
CA ILE A 31 2.79 -0.85 7.17
C ILE A 31 3.71 -2.08 7.27
N SER A 32 3.90 -2.77 6.14
CA SER A 32 4.85 -3.88 6.08
C SER A 32 6.28 -3.36 6.04
N TYR A 33 7.22 -4.06 6.68
CA TYR A 33 8.67 -3.83 6.55
C TYR A 33 9.30 -4.91 5.68
N VAL A 34 10.20 -4.55 4.76
CA VAL A 34 10.97 -5.50 3.97
C VAL A 34 12.40 -5.01 3.79
N GLU A 35 13.36 -5.87 4.06
CA GLU A 35 14.77 -5.66 3.80
C GLU A 35 15.13 -6.07 2.38
N THR A 36 15.89 -5.24 1.66
CA THR A 36 16.25 -5.42 0.26
C THR A 36 17.69 -5.00 0.00
N SER A 37 18.31 -5.60 -1.01
CA SER A 37 19.54 -5.08 -1.59
C SER A 37 19.39 -5.04 -3.10
N ALA A 38 19.42 -3.83 -3.65
CA ALA A 38 19.45 -3.64 -5.10
C ALA A 38 20.73 -4.21 -5.73
N LYS A 39 21.85 -4.26 -4.99
CA LYS A 39 23.15 -4.75 -5.47
C LYS A 39 23.14 -6.26 -5.67
N THR A 40 22.54 -7.00 -4.74
CA THR A 40 22.45 -8.48 -4.81
C THR A 40 21.10 -8.96 -5.32
N GLN A 41 20.22 -8.04 -5.74
CA GLN A 41 18.83 -8.29 -6.13
C GLN A 41 18.00 -9.04 -5.05
N GLN A 42 18.43 -8.98 -3.79
CA GLN A 42 17.73 -9.66 -2.70
C GLN A 42 16.42 -8.96 -2.35
N ASN A 43 15.33 -9.74 -2.30
CA ASN A 43 13.97 -9.32 -1.93
C ASN A 43 13.33 -8.22 -2.80
N VAL A 44 14.00 -7.79 -3.88
CA VAL A 44 13.51 -6.77 -4.80
C VAL A 44 12.21 -7.26 -5.46
N ASP A 45 12.23 -8.45 -6.06
CA ASP A 45 11.07 -9.02 -6.75
C ASP A 45 9.90 -9.26 -5.81
N PHE A 46 10.18 -9.69 -4.58
CA PHE A 46 9.17 -9.91 -3.54
C PHE A 46 8.45 -8.59 -3.18
N VAL A 47 9.19 -7.50 -2.99
CA VAL A 47 8.60 -6.19 -2.67
C VAL A 47 7.72 -5.70 -3.82
N PHE A 48 8.20 -5.77 -5.06
CA PHE A 48 7.43 -5.33 -6.21
C PHE A 48 6.15 -6.16 -6.38
N ALA A 49 6.24 -7.48 -6.29
CA ALA A 49 5.08 -8.37 -6.38
C ALA A 49 4.06 -8.08 -5.26
N LYS A 50 4.53 -7.85 -4.02
CA LYS A 50 3.68 -7.54 -2.88
C LYS A 50 2.93 -6.22 -3.09
N VAL A 51 3.61 -5.17 -3.53
CA VAL A 51 3.01 -3.86 -3.81
C VAL A 51 1.99 -3.96 -4.95
N ALA A 52 2.34 -4.64 -6.04
CA ALA A 52 1.42 -4.84 -7.17
C ALA A 52 0.13 -5.58 -6.74
N ARG A 53 0.28 -6.62 -5.91
CA ARG A 53 -0.85 -7.37 -5.35
C ARG A 53 -1.72 -6.49 -4.44
N GLU A 54 -1.12 -5.68 -3.57
CA GLU A 54 -1.85 -4.74 -2.71
C GLU A 54 -2.66 -3.73 -3.54
N ILE A 55 -2.07 -3.17 -4.61
CA ILE A 55 -2.75 -2.22 -5.49
C ILE A 55 -3.95 -2.90 -6.16
N ARG A 56 -3.76 -4.10 -6.72
CA ARG A 56 -4.85 -4.86 -7.37
C ARG A 56 -5.99 -5.16 -6.39
N GLN A 57 -5.68 -5.59 -5.17
CA GLN A 57 -6.70 -5.87 -4.14
C GLN A 57 -7.48 -4.61 -3.76
N ARG A 58 -6.80 -3.46 -3.61
CA ARG A 58 -7.46 -2.18 -3.33
C ARG A 58 -8.40 -1.76 -4.47
N GLN A 59 -7.98 -1.96 -5.72
CA GLN A 59 -8.82 -1.69 -6.89
C GLN A 59 -10.08 -2.57 -6.88
N LEU A 60 -9.93 -3.88 -6.66
CA LEU A 60 -11.06 -4.83 -6.58
C LEU A 60 -12.03 -4.49 -5.45
N ALA A 61 -11.53 -4.06 -4.29
CA ALA A 61 -12.36 -3.61 -3.17
C ALA A 61 -13.12 -2.31 -3.49
N HIS A 62 -12.54 -1.42 -4.29
CA HIS A 62 -13.18 -0.17 -4.71
C HIS A 62 -14.28 -0.39 -5.75
N VAL A 63 -14.08 -1.35 -6.67
CA VAL A 63 -15.07 -1.72 -7.71
C VAL A 63 -16.35 -2.33 -7.13
N GLN A 64 -16.27 -2.96 -5.95
CA GLN A 64 -17.40 -3.61 -5.28
C GLN A 64 -18.32 -2.67 -4.49
N ARG A 65 -18.01 -1.37 -4.38
CA ARG A 65 -19.00 -0.42 -3.87
C ARG A 65 -19.98 -0.13 -5.00
N PRO A 66 -21.23 -0.65 -4.99
CA PRO A 66 -22.22 -0.16 -5.94
C PRO A 66 -22.28 1.34 -5.73
N LYS A 67 -22.00 2.12 -6.79
CA LYS A 67 -22.33 3.55 -6.78
C LYS A 67 -23.81 3.61 -6.44
N ALA A 68 -24.15 4.10 -5.25
CA ALA A 68 -25.52 4.34 -4.89
C ALA A 68 -26.08 5.24 -5.99
N VAL A 69 -26.88 4.66 -6.88
CA VAL A 69 -27.63 5.39 -7.88
C VAL A 69 -28.57 6.23 -7.07
N THR A 70 -28.20 7.49 -6.82
CA THR A 70 -29.08 8.45 -6.18
C THR A 70 -30.27 8.60 -7.12
N ALA A 71 -31.37 7.93 -6.77
CA ALA A 71 -32.62 8.05 -7.47
C ALA A 71 -32.96 9.54 -7.53
N ARG A 72 -32.84 10.14 -8.72
CA ARG A 72 -33.17 11.55 -8.94
C ARG A 72 -34.65 11.73 -8.61
N LYS A 73 -34.96 12.47 -7.55
CA LYS A 73 -36.35 12.80 -7.18
C LYS A 73 -37.06 13.41 -8.40
N PRO A 74 -38.27 12.97 -8.75
CA PRO A 74 -39.01 13.54 -9.87
C PRO A 74 -39.34 15.00 -9.54
N ARG A 75 -38.88 15.92 -10.40
CA ARG A 75 -39.23 17.34 -10.29
C ARG A 75 -40.72 17.51 -10.61
N ARG A 76 -41.48 18.04 -9.65
CA ARG A 76 -42.90 18.34 -9.85
C ARG A 76 -43.01 19.39 -10.96
N ARG A 77 -43.79 19.07 -12.00
CA ARG A 77 -44.10 19.98 -13.11
C ARG A 77 -44.83 21.20 -12.53
N CYS A 78 -44.25 22.39 -12.63
CA CYS A 78 -44.98 23.63 -12.42
C CYS A 78 -45.75 23.93 -13.71
N THR A 79 -47.08 23.85 -13.63
CA THR A 79 -47.96 24.37 -14.69
C THR A 79 -48.06 25.88 -14.51
N ILE A 80 -47.78 26.64 -15.56
CA ILE A 80 -48.01 28.09 -15.59
C ILE A 80 -49.52 28.28 -15.69
N LEU A 81 -50.11 28.90 -14.67
CA LEU A 81 -51.47 29.46 -14.72
C LEU A 81 -51.46 30.74 -15.55
#